data_AF-A0A1Y3R6Q0-F1
#
_entry.id   AF-A0A1Y3R6Q0-F1
#
_cell.length_a   1.000
_cell.length_b   1.000
_cell.length_c   1.000
_cell.angle_alpha   90.00
_cell.angle_beta   90.00
_cell.angle_gamma   90.00
#
_symmetry.space_group_name_H-M   'P 1'
#
loop_
_entity.id
_entity.type
_entity.pdbx_description
1 polymer ?
#
loop_
_entity_poly.entity_id
_entity_poly.type
_entity_poly.pdbx_seq_one_letter_code
_entity_poly.pdbx_strand_id
1 'polypeptide(L)'
;MVFLLAAIAACVLCLCAFGSKVKVFSDNFDRPERFARYWNHNAGEVPGTVEYLPGGGADGGGCVKIASVEKTALAIKHKLTGLHPGKLYRLSALMKCDSVQDGRGAVLYLDPEGLEQSWNASEFAYGTNDWTEVYMDFVPDRQGEAVVCCGLGFPWGTYNGGKASGTVWYDNVKVTPAPEEALYTREGEHIVLKLDRDKVTVSDADIDAWLSKLDRTYEAYRDLVGDVPFDGRKIMILNTPGIEPGYWALAGNPILWNSHVAVSKLLDRTVEFGDWGFGIIHEIGHVFSQGNISGTGRWNWNDEIFANFRMSYALEACDGTMSQRDICYRGADVINYYKIFYDETIGAGIPKNNGDALHYTFLRIKERYGWDVYKKAFRELYALGDSGQEGLETSYDKFLFFLSYVSKAAGEDVVAATYTPGELALIEESLRN
;
A
#
# COMPACT_ATOMS: atom_id res chain seq x y z
N MET A 1 41.49 -48.07 23.92
CA MET A 1 40.15 -48.17 23.29
C MET A 1 39.13 -47.67 24.29
N VAL A 2 38.12 -46.94 23.81
CA VAL A 2 37.02 -46.30 24.57
C VAL A 2 37.42 -44.98 25.25
N PHE A 3 37.27 -43.87 24.54
CA PHE A 3 36.80 -42.56 25.03
C PHE A 3 36.66 -41.62 23.83
N LEU A 4 35.74 -41.95 22.91
CA LEU A 4 35.35 -41.08 21.81
C LEU A 4 33.91 -41.40 21.40
N LEU A 5 32.96 -41.30 22.35
CA LEU A 5 31.55 -41.63 22.11
C LEU A 5 30.57 -40.86 23.01
N ALA A 6 30.97 -39.72 23.57
CA ALA A 6 30.11 -38.93 24.46
C ALA A 6 29.75 -37.51 23.94
N ALA A 7 30.23 -37.11 22.74
CA ALA A 7 30.01 -35.76 22.22
C ALA A 7 29.06 -35.67 21.01
N ILE A 8 28.49 -36.79 20.54
CA ILE A 8 27.60 -36.80 19.36
C ILE A 8 26.12 -37.07 19.73
N ALA A 9 25.83 -37.40 20.99
CA ALA A 9 24.46 -37.70 21.43
C ALA A 9 23.64 -36.48 21.91
N ALA A 10 24.21 -35.26 21.93
CA ALA A 10 23.52 -34.05 22.39
C ALA A 10 23.09 -33.09 21.26
N CYS A 11 23.37 -33.41 19.99
CA CYS A 11 22.99 -32.59 18.83
C CYS A 11 21.91 -33.20 17.93
N VAL A 12 21.23 -34.28 18.35
CA VAL A 12 20.23 -35.00 17.53
C VAL A 12 18.80 -34.91 18.09
N LEU A 13 18.54 -34.10 19.12
CA LEU A 13 17.20 -33.90 19.69
C LEU A 13 16.78 -32.43 19.67
N CYS A 14 16.72 -31.83 18.49
CA CYS A 14 15.87 -30.66 18.21
C CYS A 14 15.45 -30.56 16.72
N LEU A 15 15.44 -31.69 16.01
CA LEU A 15 14.98 -31.80 14.63
C LEU A 15 13.89 -32.87 14.55
N CYS A 16 12.76 -32.61 15.22
CA CYS A 16 11.51 -33.36 15.07
C CYS A 16 10.33 -32.49 15.51
N ALA A 17 10.00 -31.48 14.71
CA ALA A 17 8.65 -30.89 14.63
C ALA A 17 8.43 -30.16 13.30
N PHE A 18 8.98 -30.66 12.19
CA PHE A 18 8.48 -30.30 10.86
C PHE A 18 7.29 -31.21 10.57
N GLY A 19 6.11 -30.79 11.03
CA GLY A 19 4.92 -31.63 10.96
C GLY A 19 3.73 -31.07 11.72
N SER A 20 3.44 -29.79 11.59
CA SER A 20 2.10 -29.29 11.90
C SER A 20 1.76 -28.19 10.91
N LYS A 21 0.64 -28.37 10.20
CA LYS A 21 -0.16 -27.25 9.70
C LYS A 21 -0.55 -26.42 10.93
N VAL A 22 0.32 -25.51 11.38
CA VAL A 22 0.08 -24.73 12.60
C VAL A 22 -1.01 -23.72 12.27
N LYS A 23 -2.25 -24.09 12.63
CA LYS A 23 -3.34 -23.14 12.77
C LYS A 23 -2.89 -22.11 13.81
N VAL A 24 -2.65 -20.87 13.38
CA VAL A 24 -2.15 -19.80 14.25
C VAL A 24 -3.26 -19.39 15.22
N PHE A 25 -4.45 -19.16 14.68
CA PHE A 25 -5.63 -18.81 15.44
C PHE A 25 -6.87 -19.38 14.75
N SER A 26 -7.87 -19.72 15.55
CA SER A 26 -9.22 -19.88 15.04
C SER A 26 -10.27 -19.92 16.12
N ASP A 27 -11.41 -19.34 15.78
CA ASP A 27 -12.60 -19.33 16.59
C ASP A 27 -13.83 -19.56 15.70
N ASN A 28 -14.59 -20.61 16.00
CA ASN A 28 -15.92 -20.86 15.46
C ASN A 28 -17.01 -20.41 16.43
N PHE A 29 -16.63 -19.66 17.47
CA PHE A 29 -17.50 -19.08 18.47
C PHE A 29 -18.35 -20.08 19.28
N ASP A 30 -18.18 -21.39 19.16
CA ASP A 30 -18.96 -22.39 19.95
C ASP A 30 -18.81 -22.25 21.48
N ARG A 31 -17.84 -21.47 21.94
CA ARG A 31 -17.55 -21.27 23.36
C ARG A 31 -17.68 -19.80 23.72
N PRO A 32 -18.77 -19.37 24.40
CA PRO A 32 -18.96 -17.96 24.75
C PRO A 32 -17.84 -17.40 25.63
N GLU A 33 -17.21 -18.22 26.46
CA GLU A 33 -16.05 -17.83 27.27
C GLU A 33 -14.82 -17.47 26.42
N ARG A 34 -14.65 -18.09 25.24
CA ARG A 34 -13.58 -17.71 24.31
C ARG A 34 -13.86 -16.37 23.68
N PHE A 35 -15.11 -16.13 23.27
CA PHE A 35 -15.53 -14.83 22.76
C PHE A 35 -15.22 -13.71 23.75
N ALA A 36 -15.70 -13.83 25.00
CA ALA A 36 -15.48 -12.84 26.05
C ALA A 36 -14.00 -12.65 26.45
N ARG A 37 -13.15 -13.67 26.26
CA ARG A 37 -11.73 -13.61 26.62
C ARG A 37 -10.86 -13.00 25.53
N TYR A 38 -11.14 -13.32 24.27
CA TYR A 38 -10.22 -13.05 23.16
C TYR A 38 -10.67 -11.89 22.28
N TRP A 39 -11.96 -11.56 22.27
CA TRP A 39 -12.52 -10.54 21.39
C TRP A 39 -12.90 -9.29 22.17
N ASN A 40 -12.52 -8.14 21.63
CA ASN A 40 -13.01 -6.83 22.06
C ASN A 40 -13.90 -6.25 20.96
N HIS A 41 -14.69 -5.22 21.29
CA HIS A 41 -15.48 -4.50 20.30
C HIS A 41 -15.62 -3.03 20.67
N ASN A 42 -15.84 -2.18 19.68
CA ASN A 42 -16.10 -0.75 19.86
C ASN A 42 -17.60 -0.41 19.98
N ALA A 43 -18.44 -1.37 20.37
CA ALA A 43 -19.86 -1.10 20.66
C ALA A 43 -19.97 -0.08 21.82
N GLY A 44 -20.86 0.90 21.67
CA GLY A 44 -20.99 2.03 22.60
C GLY A 44 -20.13 3.25 22.24
N GLU A 45 -19.10 3.07 21.40
CA GLU A 45 -18.34 4.18 20.80
C GLU A 45 -18.93 4.59 19.44
N VAL A 46 -19.56 3.65 18.74
CA VAL A 46 -20.22 3.84 17.44
C VAL A 46 -21.62 3.20 17.44
N PRO A 47 -22.52 3.58 16.52
CA PRO A 47 -23.85 2.99 16.43
C PRO A 47 -23.82 1.48 16.16
N GLY A 48 -24.85 0.79 16.66
CA GLY A 48 -25.07 -0.64 16.42
C GLY A 48 -24.85 -1.53 17.65
N THR A 49 -25.03 -2.82 17.46
CA THR A 49 -24.91 -3.86 18.50
C THR A 49 -24.02 -5.01 18.04
N VAL A 50 -23.34 -5.63 19.01
CA VAL A 50 -22.63 -6.90 18.84
C VAL A 50 -23.33 -7.92 19.73
N GLU A 51 -23.72 -9.05 19.16
CA GLU A 51 -24.42 -10.12 19.85
C GLU A 51 -23.78 -11.47 19.54
N TYR A 52 -23.47 -12.24 20.58
CA TYR A 52 -23.09 -13.64 20.44
C TYR A 52 -24.34 -14.52 20.30
N LEU A 53 -24.39 -15.36 19.27
CA LEU A 53 -25.53 -16.23 18.99
C LEU A 53 -25.13 -17.71 19.10
N PRO A 54 -25.49 -18.41 20.19
CA PRO A 54 -25.32 -19.85 20.25
C PRO A 54 -26.30 -20.53 19.28
N GLY A 55 -25.80 -21.37 18.40
CA GLY A 55 -26.62 -22.07 17.40
C GLY A 55 -26.91 -21.28 16.13
N GLY A 56 -26.35 -20.08 15.98
CA GLY A 56 -26.54 -19.22 14.81
C GLY A 56 -25.51 -19.42 13.69
N GLY A 57 -24.46 -20.22 13.91
CA GLY A 57 -23.35 -20.45 13.00
C GLY A 57 -23.72 -21.28 11.76
N ALA A 58 -22.79 -21.37 10.81
CA ALA A 58 -23.01 -21.98 9.51
C ALA A 58 -23.33 -23.49 9.60
N ASP A 59 -22.82 -24.17 10.62
CA ASP A 59 -23.06 -25.59 10.91
C ASP A 59 -24.05 -25.80 12.08
N GLY A 60 -24.73 -24.74 12.51
CA GLY A 60 -25.55 -24.74 13.73
C GLY A 60 -24.74 -24.57 15.03
N GLY A 61 -23.45 -24.18 14.93
CA GLY A 61 -22.59 -23.77 16.04
C GLY A 61 -22.79 -22.31 16.47
N GLY A 62 -21.80 -21.73 17.15
CA GLY A 62 -21.80 -20.32 17.56
C GLY A 62 -21.51 -19.35 16.41
N CYS A 63 -21.96 -18.10 16.52
CA CYS A 63 -21.48 -17.01 15.66
C CYS A 63 -21.59 -15.65 16.36
N VAL A 64 -21.03 -14.62 15.73
CA VAL A 64 -21.18 -13.24 16.19
C VAL A 64 -21.97 -12.45 15.17
N LYS A 65 -23.02 -11.78 15.63
CA LYS A 65 -23.86 -10.86 14.86
C LYS A 65 -23.44 -9.42 15.15
N ILE A 66 -23.28 -8.62 14.11
CA ILE A 66 -23.11 -7.17 14.18
C ILE A 66 -24.25 -6.53 13.40
N ALA A 67 -25.01 -5.64 14.02
CA ALA A 67 -26.16 -4.99 13.39
C ALA A 67 -26.19 -3.49 13.67
N SER A 68 -26.51 -2.68 12.66
CA SER A 68 -26.75 -1.25 12.83
C SER A 68 -27.70 -0.72 11.78
N VAL A 69 -28.69 0.06 12.20
CA VAL A 69 -29.58 0.81 11.29
C VAL A 69 -28.86 2.06 10.76
N GLU A 70 -28.04 2.70 11.59
CA GLU A 70 -27.22 3.84 11.21
C GLU A 70 -25.89 3.40 10.60
N LYS A 71 -25.25 4.26 9.80
CA LYS A 71 -23.92 3.99 9.24
C LYS A 71 -22.89 3.87 10.38
N THR A 72 -22.22 2.73 10.47
CA THR A 72 -21.25 2.39 11.51
C THR A 72 -19.94 1.85 10.95
N ALA A 73 -18.92 1.80 11.81
CA ALA A 73 -17.67 1.07 11.62
C ALA A 73 -17.45 0.16 12.84
N LEU A 74 -18.51 -0.57 13.20
CA LEU A 74 -18.55 -1.44 14.36
C LEU A 74 -17.86 -2.75 14.02
N ALA A 75 -16.91 -3.17 14.84
CA ALA A 75 -16.16 -4.40 14.61
C ALA A 75 -15.87 -5.13 15.92
N ILE A 76 -15.75 -6.45 15.82
CA ILE A 76 -15.03 -7.25 16.80
C ILE A 76 -13.55 -7.32 16.41
N LYS A 77 -12.67 -7.23 17.39
CA LYS A 77 -11.21 -7.15 17.22
C LYS A 77 -10.52 -8.23 18.04
N HIS A 78 -9.50 -8.85 17.46
CA HIS A 78 -8.63 -9.80 18.15
C HIS A 78 -7.16 -9.50 17.89
N LYS A 79 -6.36 -9.35 18.96
CA LYS A 79 -4.91 -9.16 18.85
C LYS A 79 -4.21 -10.52 18.76
N LEU A 80 -3.52 -10.73 17.65
CA LEU A 80 -2.62 -11.86 17.41
C LEU A 80 -1.21 -11.49 17.88
N THR A 81 -0.49 -12.49 18.38
CA THR A 81 0.92 -12.37 18.79
C THR A 81 1.67 -13.63 18.39
N GLY A 82 3.00 -13.54 18.30
CA GLY A 82 3.86 -14.68 17.94
C GLY A 82 3.80 -15.06 16.45
N LEU A 83 3.34 -14.15 15.59
CA LEU A 83 3.46 -14.29 14.14
C LEU A 83 4.92 -14.05 13.75
N HIS A 84 5.39 -14.72 12.70
CA HIS A 84 6.70 -14.42 12.11
C HIS A 84 6.64 -13.13 11.26
N PRO A 85 7.42 -12.08 11.60
CA PRO A 85 7.53 -10.86 10.79
C PRO A 85 7.94 -11.18 9.34
N GLY A 86 7.38 -10.46 8.38
CA GLY A 86 7.67 -10.66 6.94
C GLY A 86 7.05 -11.92 6.31
N LYS A 87 6.41 -12.79 7.09
CA LYS A 87 5.67 -13.95 6.57
C LYS A 87 4.23 -13.55 6.23
N LEU A 88 3.71 -14.11 5.13
CA LEU A 88 2.32 -13.89 4.70
C LEU A 88 1.37 -14.87 5.42
N TYR A 89 0.27 -14.33 5.93
CA TYR A 89 -0.82 -15.07 6.57
C TYR A 89 -2.14 -14.77 5.87
N ARG A 90 -3.06 -15.72 5.92
CA ARG A 90 -4.45 -15.55 5.49
C ARG A 90 -5.35 -15.41 6.70
N LEU A 91 -6.12 -14.32 6.73
CA LEU A 91 -7.31 -14.20 7.58
C LEU A 91 -8.52 -14.62 6.73
N SER A 92 -9.28 -15.62 7.20
CA SER A 92 -10.56 -15.98 6.58
C SER A 92 -11.68 -16.12 7.60
N ALA A 93 -12.92 -15.94 7.15
CA ALA A 93 -14.12 -16.16 7.94
C ALA A 93 -15.29 -16.56 7.04
N LEU A 94 -16.26 -17.28 7.59
CA LEU A 94 -17.59 -17.36 7.00
C LEU A 94 -18.35 -16.09 7.35
N MET A 95 -18.92 -15.46 6.33
CA MET A 95 -19.68 -14.22 6.43
C MET A 95 -21.07 -14.41 5.84
N LYS A 96 -22.09 -13.96 6.57
CA LYS A 96 -23.48 -13.88 6.12
C LYS A 96 -23.95 -12.45 6.28
N CYS A 97 -24.72 -11.93 5.33
CA CYS A 97 -25.23 -10.56 5.39
C CYS A 97 -26.73 -10.53 5.21
N ASP A 98 -27.37 -9.52 5.82
CA ASP A 98 -28.74 -9.14 5.56
C ASP A 98 -28.83 -7.62 5.41
N SER A 99 -29.25 -7.19 4.22
CA SER A 99 -29.49 -5.79 3.88
C SER A 99 -28.30 -4.88 4.18
N VAL A 100 -27.08 -5.38 3.98
CA VAL A 100 -25.85 -4.59 4.16
C VAL A 100 -25.70 -3.59 3.02
N GLN A 101 -25.48 -2.33 3.34
CA GLN A 101 -25.42 -1.26 2.34
C GLN A 101 -24.51 -0.13 2.81
N ASP A 102 -24.24 0.77 1.87
CA ASP A 102 -23.35 1.93 2.03
C ASP A 102 -21.87 1.57 2.27
N GLY A 103 -21.01 2.56 2.02
CA GLY A 103 -19.59 2.53 2.35
C GLY A 103 -18.89 1.24 1.94
N ARG A 104 -18.14 0.62 2.85
CA ARG A 104 -17.38 -0.62 2.61
C ARG A 104 -18.08 -1.90 3.06
N GLY A 105 -19.41 -1.84 3.21
CA GLY A 105 -20.22 -3.02 3.53
C GLY A 105 -19.71 -3.80 4.74
N ALA A 106 -19.87 -5.11 4.71
CA ALA A 106 -19.26 -6.03 5.67
C ALA A 106 -17.87 -6.47 5.18
N VAL A 107 -16.90 -6.54 6.09
CA VAL A 107 -15.48 -6.63 5.71
C VAL A 107 -14.60 -7.23 6.82
N LEU A 108 -13.58 -8.00 6.42
CA LEU A 108 -12.42 -8.33 7.26
C LEU A 108 -11.31 -7.31 7.00
N TYR A 109 -10.64 -6.84 8.04
CA TYR A 109 -9.51 -5.89 7.89
C TYR A 109 -8.52 -5.99 9.05
N LEU A 110 -7.39 -5.28 8.93
CA LEU A 110 -6.45 -5.09 10.03
C LEU A 110 -6.58 -3.69 10.65
N ASP A 111 -6.44 -3.60 11.97
CA ASP A 111 -6.11 -2.33 12.61
C ASP A 111 -4.69 -1.90 12.16
N PRO A 112 -4.50 -0.70 11.60
CA PRO A 112 -3.26 -0.25 10.97
C PRO A 112 -2.18 0.11 11.96
N GLU A 113 -2.49 0.17 13.26
CA GLU A 113 -1.51 0.51 14.29
C GLU A 113 -0.32 -0.44 14.22
N GLY A 114 0.88 0.12 14.02
CA GLY A 114 2.14 -0.65 13.90
C GLY A 114 2.41 -1.25 12.51
N LEU A 115 1.47 -1.16 11.56
CA LEU A 115 1.64 -1.72 10.22
C LEU A 115 2.30 -0.73 9.26
N GLU A 116 3.14 -1.27 8.36
CA GLU A 116 3.76 -0.53 7.25
C GLU A 116 2.85 -0.42 6.03
N GLN A 117 1.69 -1.08 6.08
CA GLN A 117 0.61 -0.97 5.13
C GLN A 117 -0.66 -0.69 5.93
N SER A 118 -1.09 0.58 5.92
CA SER A 118 -2.24 1.07 6.70
C SER A 118 -3.60 0.64 6.15
N TRP A 119 -3.62 0.07 4.95
CA TRP A 119 -4.82 -0.44 4.32
C TRP A 119 -4.66 -1.93 4.05
N ASN A 120 -5.56 -2.79 4.52
CA ASN A 120 -5.70 -4.13 3.99
C ASN A 120 -7.06 -4.70 4.38
N ALA A 121 -7.80 -5.24 3.41
CA ALA A 121 -9.15 -5.71 3.61
C ALA A 121 -9.49 -6.91 2.73
N SER A 122 -10.53 -7.66 3.13
CA SER A 122 -11.20 -8.62 2.24
C SER A 122 -12.07 -7.91 1.20
N GLU A 123 -12.64 -8.67 0.27
CA GLU A 123 -13.76 -8.22 -0.55
C GLU A 123 -14.86 -7.59 0.33
N PHE A 124 -15.45 -6.48 -0.12
CA PHE A 124 -16.55 -5.82 0.56
C PHE A 124 -17.86 -6.52 0.22
N ALA A 125 -18.60 -6.98 1.23
CA ALA A 125 -19.88 -7.65 1.04
C ALA A 125 -21.05 -6.69 1.23
N TYR A 126 -22.02 -6.76 0.31
CA TYR A 126 -23.22 -5.95 0.28
C TYR A 126 -24.48 -6.80 0.04
N GLY A 127 -25.64 -6.23 0.37
CA GLY A 127 -26.94 -6.85 0.21
C GLY A 127 -27.19 -7.96 1.22
N THR A 128 -27.90 -8.99 0.74
CA THR A 128 -28.25 -10.18 1.53
C THR A 128 -27.63 -11.39 0.84
N ASN A 129 -26.85 -12.17 1.59
CA ASN A 129 -26.25 -13.42 1.14
C ASN A 129 -26.27 -14.44 2.27
N ASP A 130 -26.23 -15.73 1.92
CA ASP A 130 -25.99 -16.77 2.91
C ASP A 130 -24.49 -16.95 3.17
N TRP A 131 -24.14 -17.79 4.14
CA TRP A 131 -22.76 -18.06 4.55
C TRP A 131 -21.82 -18.30 3.37
N THR A 132 -20.87 -17.39 3.20
CA THR A 132 -19.84 -17.42 2.15
C THR A 132 -18.48 -17.18 2.79
N GLU A 133 -17.44 -17.87 2.33
CA GLU A 133 -16.08 -17.61 2.81
C GLU A 133 -15.54 -16.32 2.19
N VAL A 134 -15.00 -15.44 3.04
CA VAL A 134 -14.22 -14.27 2.64
C VAL A 134 -12.82 -14.38 3.22
N TYR A 135 -11.84 -13.77 2.56
CA TYR A 135 -10.46 -13.79 3.03
C TYR A 135 -9.69 -12.52 2.64
N MET A 136 -8.57 -12.31 3.31
CA MET A 136 -7.50 -11.39 2.93
C MET A 136 -6.16 -11.97 3.36
N ASP A 137 -5.12 -11.69 2.58
CA ASP A 137 -3.75 -12.04 2.94
C ASP A 137 -3.03 -10.82 3.50
N PHE A 138 -2.18 -11.01 4.52
CA PHE A 138 -1.50 -9.92 5.22
C PHE A 138 -0.14 -10.32 5.77
N VAL A 139 0.68 -9.30 6.05
CA VAL A 139 1.96 -9.41 6.74
C VAL A 139 1.80 -8.75 8.12
N PRO A 140 2.22 -9.40 9.22
CA PRO A 140 2.16 -8.82 10.56
C PRO A 140 3.18 -7.69 10.72
N ASP A 141 3.05 -6.95 11.82
CA ASP A 141 4.03 -5.94 12.19
C ASP A 141 5.41 -6.52 12.53
N ARG A 142 6.35 -5.62 12.86
CA ARG A 142 7.73 -5.96 13.18
C ARG A 142 7.87 -6.78 14.46
N GLN A 143 6.90 -6.71 15.36
CA GLN A 143 6.85 -7.45 16.62
C GLN A 143 6.18 -8.82 16.45
N GLY A 144 5.66 -9.13 15.26
CA GLY A 144 4.92 -10.35 15.02
C GLY A 144 3.50 -10.28 15.58
N GLU A 145 2.93 -9.09 15.63
CA GLU A 145 1.57 -8.81 16.08
C GLU A 145 0.72 -8.31 14.90
N ALA A 146 -0.59 -8.51 15.04
CA ALA A 146 -1.60 -7.95 14.15
C ALA A 146 -2.93 -7.93 14.88
N VAL A 147 -3.75 -6.90 14.66
CA VAL A 147 -5.12 -6.87 15.18
C VAL A 147 -6.08 -7.12 14.03
N VAL A 148 -6.71 -8.30 14.04
CA VAL A 148 -7.70 -8.69 13.02
C VAL A 148 -9.08 -8.21 13.44
N CYS A 149 -9.83 -7.71 12.46
CA CYS A 149 -11.13 -7.11 12.66
C CYS A 149 -12.18 -7.78 11.76
N CYS A 150 -13.35 -8.10 12.33
CA CYS A 150 -14.55 -8.48 11.58
C CYS A 150 -15.58 -7.36 11.76
N GLY A 151 -15.89 -6.61 10.69
CA GLY A 151 -16.60 -5.34 10.77
C GLY A 151 -17.90 -5.25 9.98
N LEU A 152 -18.83 -4.43 10.47
CA LEU A 152 -19.86 -3.78 9.68
C LEU A 152 -19.38 -2.35 9.42
N GLY A 153 -18.92 -2.11 8.20
CA GLY A 153 -18.22 -0.90 7.80
C GLY A 153 -16.77 -0.87 8.27
N PHE A 154 -16.10 0.20 7.88
CA PHE A 154 -14.67 0.38 8.01
C PHE A 154 -14.36 1.77 8.57
N PRO A 155 -13.45 1.91 9.54
CA PRO A 155 -13.32 3.13 10.35
C PRO A 155 -12.67 4.31 9.61
N TRP A 156 -11.83 4.07 8.59
CA TRP A 156 -11.14 5.14 7.85
C TRP A 156 -11.92 5.57 6.60
N GLY A 157 -12.02 6.88 6.38
CA GLY A 157 -12.79 7.47 5.29
C GLY A 157 -12.05 7.49 3.94
N THR A 158 -12.79 7.25 2.86
CA THR A 158 -12.48 7.73 1.49
C THR A 158 -13.71 8.46 0.95
N TYR A 159 -13.70 8.82 -0.34
CA TYR A 159 -14.75 9.55 -1.06
C TYR A 159 -16.18 8.98 -0.88
N ASN A 160 -16.34 7.66 -0.70
CA ASN A 160 -17.64 7.02 -0.50
C ASN A 160 -18.05 6.82 0.99
N GLY A 161 -17.17 7.19 1.93
CA GLY A 161 -17.33 6.97 3.37
C GLY A 161 -17.15 5.49 3.77
N GLY A 162 -16.30 5.17 4.74
CA GLY A 162 -16.05 3.77 5.12
C GLY A 162 -17.20 3.07 5.86
N LYS A 163 -18.15 3.84 6.42
CA LYS A 163 -19.19 3.34 7.32
C LYS A 163 -20.38 2.70 6.57
N ALA A 164 -20.88 1.58 7.08
CA ALA A 164 -21.97 0.80 6.48
C ALA A 164 -23.15 0.59 7.45
N SER A 165 -24.31 0.24 6.94
CA SER A 165 -25.49 -0.18 7.73
C SER A 165 -25.96 -1.57 7.32
N GLY A 166 -26.83 -2.19 8.11
CA GLY A 166 -27.37 -3.54 7.88
C GLY A 166 -26.99 -4.52 8.99
N THR A 167 -27.01 -5.82 8.67
CA THR A 167 -26.62 -6.88 9.61
C THR A 167 -25.62 -7.84 8.96
N VAL A 168 -24.56 -8.17 9.68
CA VAL A 168 -23.59 -9.20 9.29
C VAL A 168 -23.42 -10.22 10.41
N TRP A 169 -23.19 -11.46 10.04
CA TRP A 169 -22.74 -12.52 10.93
C TRP A 169 -21.38 -13.03 10.51
N TYR A 170 -20.54 -13.30 11.49
CA TYR A 170 -19.21 -13.88 11.34
C TYR A 170 -19.12 -15.21 12.08
N ASP A 171 -18.55 -16.20 11.41
CA ASP A 171 -18.28 -17.54 11.93
C ASP A 171 -16.93 -18.06 11.39
N ASN A 172 -16.35 -19.03 12.08
CA ASN A 172 -15.20 -19.81 11.66
C ASN A 172 -13.98 -18.96 11.25
N VAL A 173 -13.71 -17.91 12.03
CA VAL A 173 -12.57 -17.02 11.82
C VAL A 173 -11.29 -17.82 12.01
N LYS A 174 -10.35 -17.70 11.05
CA LYS A 174 -9.08 -18.42 11.05
C LYS A 174 -7.96 -17.49 10.64
N VAL A 175 -6.80 -17.69 11.27
CA VAL A 175 -5.53 -17.22 10.75
C VAL A 175 -4.60 -18.41 10.55
N THR A 176 -4.11 -18.54 9.32
CA THR A 176 -3.18 -19.57 8.90
C THR A 176 -2.06 -18.95 8.07
N PRO A 177 -0.89 -19.58 7.96
CA PRO A 177 0.05 -19.24 6.89
C PRO A 177 -0.68 -19.20 5.54
N ALA A 178 -0.39 -18.21 4.70
CA ALA A 178 -1.03 -18.13 3.39
C ALA A 178 -0.69 -19.38 2.55
N PRO A 179 -1.67 -19.95 1.83
CA PRO A 179 -1.47 -21.20 1.07
C PRO A 179 -0.49 -20.98 -0.08
N GLU A 180 0.68 -21.61 0.00
CA GLU A 180 1.75 -21.49 -1.01
C GLU A 180 1.29 -21.99 -2.39
N GLU A 181 0.39 -22.97 -2.42
CA GLU A 181 -0.18 -23.51 -3.67
C GLU A 181 -1.06 -22.50 -4.41
N ALA A 182 -1.76 -21.61 -3.68
CA ALA A 182 -2.66 -20.61 -4.26
C ALA A 182 -1.90 -19.38 -4.78
N LEU A 183 -0.69 -19.16 -4.27
CA LEU A 183 0.10 -17.97 -4.57
C LEU A 183 1.23 -18.28 -5.54
N TYR A 184 1.29 -17.53 -6.63
CA TYR A 184 2.49 -17.39 -7.44
C TYR A 184 3.47 -16.45 -6.72
N THR A 185 4.65 -16.96 -6.36
CA THR A 185 5.70 -16.19 -5.68
C THR A 185 6.95 -16.13 -6.54
N ARG A 186 7.50 -14.93 -6.73
CA ARG A 186 8.84 -14.67 -7.30
C ARG A 186 9.54 -13.55 -6.56
N GLU A 187 10.85 -13.53 -6.64
CA GLU A 187 11.67 -12.65 -5.82
C GLU A 187 12.86 -12.14 -6.63
N GLY A 188 12.99 -10.81 -6.69
CA GLY A 188 14.16 -10.09 -7.19
C GLY A 188 15.11 -9.73 -6.05
N GLU A 189 16.02 -8.78 -6.29
CA GLU A 189 16.96 -8.30 -5.28
C GLU A 189 16.28 -7.50 -4.16
N HIS A 190 15.35 -6.62 -4.52
CA HIS A 190 14.66 -5.70 -3.61
C HIS A 190 13.15 -5.92 -3.55
N ILE A 191 12.57 -6.66 -4.51
CA ILE A 191 11.13 -6.83 -4.63
C ILE A 191 10.72 -8.31 -4.46
N VAL A 192 9.66 -8.57 -3.70
CA VAL A 192 8.99 -9.88 -3.63
C VAL A 192 7.61 -9.76 -4.23
N LEU A 193 7.32 -10.54 -5.27
CA LEU A 193 6.01 -10.60 -5.91
C LEU A 193 5.23 -11.80 -5.38
N LYS A 194 4.01 -11.56 -4.89
CA LYS A 194 3.05 -12.59 -4.49
C LYS A 194 1.70 -12.27 -5.13
N LEU A 195 1.29 -13.07 -6.12
CA LEU A 195 0.04 -12.91 -6.85
C LEU A 195 -0.82 -14.17 -6.75
N ASP A 196 -2.14 -14.05 -6.90
CA ASP A 196 -2.98 -15.22 -7.19
C ASP A 196 -2.47 -15.89 -8.46
N ARG A 197 -2.30 -17.22 -8.41
CA ARG A 197 -1.66 -17.97 -9.49
C ARG A 197 -2.41 -17.88 -10.83
N ASP A 198 -3.72 -17.74 -10.80
CA ASP A 198 -4.57 -17.63 -11.99
C ASP A 198 -4.44 -16.29 -12.71
N LYS A 199 -3.83 -15.27 -12.08
CA LYS A 199 -3.61 -13.94 -12.68
C LYS A 199 -2.31 -13.83 -13.47
N VAL A 200 -1.43 -14.82 -13.36
CA VAL A 200 -0.12 -14.81 -14.00
C VAL A 200 -0.20 -15.61 -15.30
N THR A 201 -0.21 -14.88 -16.42
CA THR A 201 -0.37 -15.44 -17.77
C THR A 201 0.92 -15.54 -18.56
N VAL A 202 2.00 -14.93 -18.06
CA VAL A 202 3.32 -14.87 -18.71
C VAL A 202 4.30 -15.86 -18.09
N SER A 203 5.45 -16.08 -18.73
CA SER A 203 6.41 -17.07 -18.25
C SER A 203 7.17 -16.62 -17.00
N ASP A 204 7.77 -17.58 -16.31
CA ASP A 204 8.64 -17.31 -15.18
C ASP A 204 9.82 -16.39 -15.56
N ALA A 205 10.39 -16.56 -16.76
CA ALA A 205 11.50 -15.74 -17.22
C ALA A 205 11.07 -14.29 -17.50
N ASP A 206 9.84 -14.09 -17.98
CA ASP A 206 9.28 -12.76 -18.21
C ASP A 206 9.07 -12.00 -16.89
N ILE A 207 8.58 -12.71 -15.86
CA ILE A 207 8.45 -12.14 -14.52
C ILE A 207 9.80 -11.78 -13.92
N ASP A 208 10.83 -12.62 -14.05
CA ASP A 208 12.18 -12.27 -13.58
C ASP A 208 12.74 -11.05 -14.29
N ALA A 209 12.56 -10.98 -15.62
CA ALA A 209 12.98 -9.84 -16.40
C ALA A 209 12.25 -8.56 -15.98
N TRP A 210 10.98 -8.67 -15.61
CA TRP A 210 10.22 -7.55 -15.06
C TRP A 210 10.69 -7.16 -13.65
N LEU A 211 10.89 -8.12 -12.75
CA LEU A 211 11.39 -7.87 -11.39
C LEU A 211 12.76 -7.18 -11.42
N SER A 212 13.65 -7.57 -12.34
CA SER A 212 14.93 -6.88 -12.52
C SER A 212 14.77 -5.40 -12.91
N LYS A 213 13.71 -5.03 -13.64
CA LYS A 213 13.39 -3.62 -13.92
C LYS A 213 12.93 -2.90 -12.65
N LEU A 214 12.11 -3.55 -11.82
CA LEU A 214 11.67 -2.98 -10.54
C LEU A 214 12.84 -2.83 -9.55
N ASP A 215 13.78 -3.77 -9.52
CA ASP A 215 15.00 -3.65 -8.72
C ASP A 215 15.84 -2.46 -9.16
N ARG A 216 15.96 -2.21 -10.47
CA ARG A 216 16.61 -1.00 -10.99
C ARG A 216 15.88 0.28 -10.61
N THR A 217 14.54 0.27 -10.60
CA THR A 217 13.72 1.38 -10.09
C THR A 217 14.01 1.66 -8.61
N TYR A 218 14.07 0.62 -7.78
CA TYR A 218 14.42 0.73 -6.36
C TYR A 218 15.78 1.41 -6.18
N GLU A 219 16.80 0.93 -6.91
CA GLU A 219 18.16 1.47 -6.84
C GLU A 219 18.23 2.93 -7.32
N ALA A 220 17.48 3.29 -8.34
CA ALA A 220 17.36 4.67 -8.79
C ALA A 220 16.68 5.55 -7.74
N TYR A 221 15.59 5.10 -7.12
CA TYR A 221 14.95 5.88 -6.06
C TYR A 221 15.87 6.07 -4.85
N ARG A 222 16.60 5.02 -4.46
CA ARG A 222 17.64 5.11 -3.43
C ARG A 222 18.70 6.14 -3.79
N ASP A 223 19.19 6.14 -5.04
CA ASP A 223 20.17 7.13 -5.47
C ASP A 223 19.62 8.57 -5.45
N LEU A 224 18.35 8.76 -5.83
CA LEU A 224 17.70 10.06 -5.79
C LEU A 224 17.57 10.60 -4.36
N VAL A 225 16.98 9.82 -3.45
CA VAL A 225 16.65 10.29 -2.10
C VAL A 225 17.80 10.11 -1.11
N GLY A 226 18.75 9.22 -1.41
CA GLY A 226 19.94 8.94 -0.60
C GLY A 226 19.74 7.93 0.54
N ASP A 227 18.58 7.26 0.60
CA ASP A 227 18.24 6.31 1.67
C ASP A 227 17.22 5.27 1.16
N VAL A 228 16.89 4.29 2.01
CA VAL A 228 15.99 3.18 1.69
C VAL A 228 14.80 3.09 2.65
N PRO A 229 13.62 2.67 2.15
CA PRO A 229 12.45 2.40 2.98
C PRO A 229 12.62 1.12 3.81
N PHE A 230 11.87 1.03 4.91
CA PHE A 230 11.70 -0.21 5.68
C PHE A 230 12.99 -0.88 6.16
N ASP A 231 14.02 -0.09 6.45
CA ASP A 231 15.37 -0.54 6.84
C ASP A 231 16.04 -1.45 5.80
N GLY A 232 15.73 -1.23 4.51
CA GLY A 232 16.31 -2.00 3.41
C GLY A 232 15.72 -3.39 3.21
N ARG A 233 14.65 -3.74 3.94
CA ARG A 233 13.89 -4.97 3.65
C ARG A 233 13.27 -4.90 2.26
N LYS A 234 13.06 -6.09 1.67
CA LYS A 234 12.37 -6.20 0.39
C LYS A 234 10.96 -5.64 0.49
N ILE A 235 10.55 -4.94 -0.57
CA ILE A 235 9.18 -4.46 -0.74
C ILE A 235 8.37 -5.62 -1.31
N MET A 236 7.29 -6.00 -0.62
CA MET A 236 6.38 -7.02 -1.11
C MET A 236 5.30 -6.38 -1.97
N ILE A 237 5.00 -6.94 -3.14
CA ILE A 237 3.81 -6.64 -3.94
C ILE A 237 2.86 -7.82 -3.79
N LEU A 238 1.66 -7.54 -3.30
CA LEU A 238 0.64 -8.53 -2.97
C LEU A 238 -0.67 -8.18 -3.67
N ASN A 239 -1.31 -9.14 -4.34
CA ASN A 239 -2.68 -8.94 -4.80
C ASN A 239 -3.68 -9.01 -3.62
N THR A 240 -4.72 -8.18 -3.64
CA THR A 240 -5.75 -8.20 -2.60
C THR A 240 -7.15 -7.94 -3.15
N PRO A 241 -8.20 -8.61 -2.64
CA PRO A 241 -9.59 -8.36 -3.05
C PRO A 241 -10.15 -7.04 -2.49
N GLY A 242 -9.69 -6.56 -1.34
CA GLY A 242 -10.29 -5.43 -0.63
C GLY A 242 -9.75 -4.06 -0.99
N ILE A 243 -9.83 -3.67 -2.26
CA ILE A 243 -9.52 -2.32 -2.73
C ILE A 243 -10.75 -1.73 -3.43
N GLU A 244 -11.06 -0.47 -3.13
CA GLU A 244 -12.21 0.22 -3.72
C GLU A 244 -12.11 0.33 -5.25
N PRO A 245 -13.25 0.28 -5.98
CA PRO A 245 -13.27 0.58 -7.40
C PRO A 245 -12.64 1.94 -7.70
N GLY A 246 -11.79 1.97 -8.73
CA GLY A 246 -11.06 3.18 -9.14
C GLY A 246 -9.61 3.23 -8.64
N TYR A 247 -9.26 2.48 -7.61
CA TYR A 247 -7.86 2.35 -7.16
C TYR A 247 -7.19 1.17 -7.84
N TRP A 248 -5.98 1.40 -8.34
CA TRP A 248 -5.24 0.39 -9.11
C TRP A 248 -4.27 -0.41 -8.23
N ALA A 249 -3.54 0.29 -7.36
CA ALA A 249 -2.76 -0.29 -6.28
C ALA A 249 -2.70 0.70 -5.11
N LEU A 250 -2.13 0.29 -3.98
CA LEU A 250 -1.91 1.13 -2.79
C LEU A 250 -0.51 0.86 -2.23
N ALA A 251 0.28 1.91 -2.06
CA ALA A 251 1.60 1.84 -1.47
C ALA A 251 1.61 1.43 0.00
N GLY A 252 2.73 0.85 0.43
CA GLY A 252 2.99 0.34 1.78
C GLY A 252 3.93 -0.86 1.70
N ASN A 253 4.12 -1.56 2.82
CA ASN A 253 4.72 -2.90 2.81
C ASN A 253 3.78 -3.92 3.45
N PRO A 254 3.06 -4.72 2.64
CA PRO A 254 3.13 -4.84 1.18
C PRO A 254 2.50 -3.67 0.42
N ILE A 255 2.94 -3.43 -0.83
CA ILE A 255 2.17 -2.75 -1.86
C ILE A 255 1.00 -3.66 -2.22
N LEU A 256 -0.21 -3.14 -2.16
CA LEU A 256 -1.42 -3.89 -2.45
C LEU A 256 -1.90 -3.62 -3.88
N TRP A 257 -1.85 -4.65 -4.72
CA TRP A 257 -2.35 -4.60 -6.09
C TRP A 257 -3.81 -5.05 -6.13
N ASN A 258 -4.69 -4.20 -6.66
CA ASN A 258 -6.11 -4.51 -6.72
C ASN A 258 -6.39 -5.77 -7.55
N SER A 259 -7.03 -6.76 -6.93
CA SER A 259 -7.41 -8.00 -7.58
C SER A 259 -8.40 -7.82 -8.74
N HIS A 260 -9.11 -6.70 -8.80
CA HIS A 260 -10.14 -6.39 -9.79
C HIS A 260 -9.60 -5.63 -11.01
N VAL A 261 -8.32 -5.23 -11.01
CA VAL A 261 -7.69 -4.65 -12.20
C VAL A 261 -7.01 -5.72 -13.03
N ALA A 262 -6.78 -5.40 -14.30
CA ALA A 262 -6.21 -6.35 -15.25
C ALA A 262 -4.69 -6.53 -15.07
N VAL A 263 -4.29 -7.23 -14.00
CA VAL A 263 -2.90 -7.61 -13.69
C VAL A 263 -2.24 -8.27 -14.91
N SER A 264 -2.93 -9.24 -15.52
CA SER A 264 -2.46 -9.93 -16.73
C SER A 264 -2.18 -8.99 -17.88
N LYS A 265 -3.04 -7.98 -18.13
CA LYS A 265 -2.81 -6.99 -19.20
C LYS A 265 -1.54 -6.18 -18.98
N LEU A 266 -1.19 -5.84 -17.74
CA LEU A 266 0.07 -5.16 -17.47
C LEU A 266 1.24 -6.09 -17.80
N LEU A 267 1.19 -7.34 -17.33
CA LEU A 267 2.24 -8.33 -17.60
C LEU A 267 2.41 -8.57 -19.11
N ASP A 268 1.31 -8.67 -19.86
CA ASP A 268 1.34 -8.80 -21.31
C ASP A 268 2.03 -7.59 -21.96
N ARG A 269 1.73 -6.36 -21.52
CA ARG A 269 2.41 -5.13 -22.00
C ARG A 269 3.88 -5.08 -21.63
N THR A 270 4.24 -5.60 -20.46
CA THR A 270 5.65 -5.72 -20.06
C THR A 270 6.43 -6.62 -21.00
N VAL A 271 5.81 -7.72 -21.45
CA VAL A 271 6.40 -8.64 -22.44
C VAL A 271 6.45 -8.01 -23.83
N GLU A 272 5.34 -7.41 -24.28
CA GLU A 272 5.20 -6.90 -25.65
C GLU A 272 5.99 -5.61 -25.90
N PHE A 273 5.92 -4.65 -24.96
CA PHE A 273 6.46 -3.29 -25.14
C PHE A 273 7.63 -2.99 -24.21
N GLY A 274 8.01 -3.94 -23.36
CA GLY A 274 9.02 -3.71 -22.35
C GLY A 274 8.56 -2.80 -21.21
N ASP A 275 7.25 -2.50 -21.09
CA ASP A 275 6.66 -1.60 -20.11
C ASP A 275 6.99 -2.03 -18.66
N TRP A 276 7.40 -1.07 -17.83
CA TRP A 276 7.78 -1.29 -16.44
C TRP A 276 6.55 -1.28 -15.51
N GLY A 277 5.42 -0.77 -16.01
CA GLY A 277 4.14 -0.73 -15.31
C GLY A 277 4.00 0.53 -14.46
N PHE A 278 3.45 1.60 -15.07
CA PHE A 278 3.26 2.93 -14.44
C PHE A 278 2.77 2.83 -13.00
N GLY A 279 1.68 2.11 -12.74
CA GLY A 279 1.09 2.03 -11.41
C GLY A 279 2.01 1.40 -10.37
N ILE A 280 2.73 0.32 -10.69
CA ILE A 280 3.62 -0.34 -9.73
C ILE A 280 4.83 0.52 -9.41
N ILE A 281 5.51 1.07 -10.42
CA ILE A 281 6.68 1.92 -10.17
C ILE A 281 6.28 3.25 -9.49
N HIS A 282 5.05 3.73 -9.70
CA HIS A 282 4.45 4.83 -8.95
C HIS A 282 4.25 4.47 -7.47
N GLU A 283 3.65 3.31 -7.14
CA GLU A 283 3.49 2.89 -5.74
C GLU A 283 4.83 2.65 -5.02
N ILE A 284 5.84 2.12 -5.73
CA ILE A 284 7.21 2.05 -5.19
C ILE A 284 7.73 3.48 -4.90
N GLY A 285 7.34 4.48 -5.71
CA GLY A 285 7.68 5.88 -5.49
C GLY A 285 7.12 6.44 -4.19
N HIS A 286 5.88 6.09 -3.84
CA HIS A 286 5.28 6.42 -2.55
C HIS A 286 5.98 5.75 -1.37
N VAL A 287 6.43 4.50 -1.56
CA VAL A 287 7.21 3.79 -0.53
C VAL A 287 8.51 4.53 -0.21
N PHE A 288 9.13 5.22 -1.17
CA PHE A 288 10.29 6.09 -0.96
C PHE A 288 9.96 7.51 -0.47
N SER A 289 8.72 7.76 -0.01
CA SER A 289 8.39 9.02 0.65
C SER A 289 9.11 9.17 1.98
N GLN A 290 9.39 10.42 2.38
CA GLN A 290 10.10 10.70 3.61
C GLN A 290 9.44 10.03 4.82
N GLY A 291 8.11 10.05 4.94
CA GLY A 291 7.39 9.44 6.07
C GLY A 291 7.62 7.92 6.24
N ASN A 292 7.98 7.21 5.17
CA ASN A 292 8.29 5.78 5.18
C ASN A 292 9.78 5.48 5.41
N ILE A 293 10.64 6.50 5.35
CA ILE A 293 12.08 6.40 5.57
C ILE A 293 12.46 7.00 6.93
N SER A 294 12.13 8.28 7.15
CA SER A 294 12.45 9.03 8.36
C SER A 294 11.60 10.29 8.53
N GLY A 295 11.19 10.61 9.76
CA GLY A 295 10.48 11.87 10.05
C GLY A 295 9.05 11.93 9.49
N THR A 296 8.44 13.12 9.55
CA THR A 296 7.01 13.30 9.23
C THR A 296 6.68 13.63 7.77
N GLY A 297 7.66 14.03 6.95
CA GLY A 297 7.39 14.38 5.55
C GLY A 297 6.55 15.65 5.35
N ARG A 298 6.48 16.57 6.33
CA ARG A 298 5.55 17.71 6.34
C ARG A 298 5.68 18.65 5.15
N TRP A 299 6.87 18.82 4.59
CA TRP A 299 7.11 19.63 3.40
C TRP A 299 6.41 19.09 2.15
N ASN A 300 6.08 17.80 2.12
CA ASN A 300 5.38 17.18 1.01
C ASN A 300 3.88 17.48 1.11
N TRP A 301 3.36 18.28 0.18
CA TRP A 301 1.93 18.63 0.15
C TRP A 301 1.09 17.67 -0.69
N ASN A 302 1.73 16.93 -1.60
CA ASN A 302 1.05 16.02 -2.50
C ASN A 302 2.04 14.97 -3.00
N ASP A 303 2.05 13.82 -2.32
CA ASP A 303 3.02 12.78 -2.64
C ASP A 303 2.74 12.09 -3.98
N GLU A 304 1.54 12.22 -4.57
CA GLU A 304 1.25 11.73 -5.93
C GLU A 304 2.18 12.38 -6.96
N ILE A 305 2.46 13.68 -6.79
CA ILE A 305 3.39 14.44 -7.64
C ILE A 305 4.80 13.86 -7.47
N PHE A 306 5.20 13.60 -6.23
CA PHE A 306 6.56 13.16 -5.92
C PHE A 306 6.80 11.67 -6.21
N ALA A 307 5.78 10.81 -6.10
CA ALA A 307 5.83 9.43 -6.56
C ALA A 307 6.09 9.38 -8.07
N ASN A 308 5.34 10.19 -8.83
CA ASN A 308 5.59 10.40 -10.26
C ASN A 308 6.97 11.02 -10.54
N PHE A 309 7.43 11.97 -9.72
CA PHE A 309 8.74 12.60 -9.90
C PHE A 309 9.89 11.61 -9.70
N ARG A 310 9.83 10.79 -8.65
CA ARG A 310 10.75 9.68 -8.43
C ARG A 310 10.72 8.74 -9.64
N MET A 311 9.52 8.38 -10.12
CA MET A 311 9.35 7.54 -11.31
C MET A 311 10.03 8.13 -12.55
N SER A 312 9.85 9.43 -12.85
CA SER A 312 10.53 10.10 -13.97
C SER A 312 12.05 9.99 -13.85
N TYR A 313 12.60 10.12 -12.63
CA TYR A 313 14.03 9.91 -12.39
C TYR A 313 14.47 8.49 -12.73
N ALA A 314 13.76 7.47 -12.22
CA ALA A 314 14.14 6.07 -12.48
C ALA A 314 14.05 5.71 -13.96
N LEU A 315 13.01 6.17 -14.65
CA LEU A 315 12.85 5.96 -16.09
C LEU A 315 14.05 6.54 -16.84
N GLU A 316 14.43 7.79 -16.58
CA GLU A 316 15.56 8.44 -17.26
C GLU A 316 16.91 7.80 -16.88
N ALA A 317 17.17 7.59 -15.59
CA ALA A 317 18.41 7.01 -15.10
C ALA A 317 18.65 5.57 -15.58
N CYS A 318 17.57 4.84 -15.83
CA CYS A 318 17.62 3.43 -16.23
C CYS A 318 17.21 3.17 -17.68
N ASP A 319 16.92 4.21 -18.47
CA ASP A 319 16.38 4.08 -19.82
C ASP A 319 15.14 3.14 -19.85
N GLY A 320 14.28 3.31 -18.84
CA GLY A 320 13.07 2.53 -18.63
C GLY A 320 11.91 3.02 -19.48
N THR A 321 10.90 2.16 -19.66
CA THR A 321 9.71 2.44 -20.47
C THR A 321 8.47 2.38 -19.59
N MET A 322 7.61 3.40 -19.67
CA MET A 322 6.26 3.35 -19.12
C MET A 322 5.26 3.66 -20.22
N SER A 323 4.03 3.19 -20.09
CA SER A 323 2.97 3.57 -21.02
C SER A 323 1.76 4.19 -20.36
N GLN A 324 1.23 5.22 -21.01
CA GLN A 324 0.02 5.94 -20.63
C GLN A 324 -0.65 6.51 -21.87
N ARG A 325 -1.99 6.61 -21.86
CA ARG A 325 -2.79 7.09 -23.00
C ARG A 325 -2.40 6.41 -24.33
N ASP A 326 -2.18 5.09 -24.30
CA ASP A 326 -1.74 4.24 -25.43
C ASP A 326 -0.39 4.61 -26.07
N ILE A 327 0.44 5.41 -25.38
CA ILE A 327 1.78 5.82 -25.84
C ILE A 327 2.83 5.26 -24.88
N CYS A 328 3.95 4.79 -25.42
CA CYS A 328 5.13 4.41 -24.63
C CYS A 328 6.10 5.60 -24.55
N TYR A 329 6.50 5.93 -23.32
CA TYR A 329 7.48 6.96 -23.01
C TYR A 329 8.73 6.28 -22.44
N ARG A 330 9.89 6.57 -23.03
CA ARG A 330 11.16 5.95 -22.65
C ARG A 330 12.14 6.99 -22.11
N GLY A 331 12.75 6.69 -20.97
CA GLY A 331 13.76 7.55 -20.38
C GLY A 331 13.28 8.99 -20.20
N ALA A 332 14.05 9.93 -20.74
CA ALA A 332 13.76 11.36 -20.67
C ALA A 332 12.44 11.76 -21.37
N ASP A 333 11.91 10.94 -22.30
CA ASP A 333 10.69 11.24 -23.05
C ASP A 333 9.44 11.29 -22.16
N VAL A 334 9.53 10.78 -20.93
CA VAL A 334 8.45 10.85 -19.91
C VAL A 334 7.97 12.29 -19.68
N ILE A 335 8.82 13.29 -19.88
CA ILE A 335 8.45 14.71 -19.79
C ILE A 335 7.29 15.07 -20.74
N ASN A 336 7.21 14.42 -21.91
CA ASN A 336 6.17 14.67 -22.89
C ASN A 336 4.79 14.23 -22.41
N TYR A 337 4.72 13.21 -21.54
CA TYR A 337 3.47 12.82 -20.90
C TYR A 337 2.96 13.92 -19.97
N TYR A 338 3.82 14.42 -19.09
CA TYR A 338 3.47 15.47 -18.13
C TYR A 338 3.22 16.83 -18.79
N LYS A 339 3.87 17.09 -19.93
CA LYS A 339 3.62 18.29 -20.74
C LYS A 339 2.15 18.40 -21.18
N ILE A 340 1.50 17.27 -21.48
CA ILE A 340 0.07 17.26 -21.87
C ILE A 340 -0.77 17.92 -20.78
N PHE A 341 -0.57 17.54 -19.52
CA PHE A 341 -1.31 18.12 -18.39
C PHE A 341 -0.96 19.60 -18.18
N TYR A 342 0.30 19.98 -18.35
CA TYR A 342 0.70 21.38 -18.31
C TYR A 342 -0.02 22.21 -19.39
N ASP A 343 -0.04 21.73 -20.64
CA ASP A 343 -0.69 22.43 -21.75
C ASP A 343 -2.21 22.52 -21.54
N GLU A 344 -2.82 21.49 -20.96
CA GLU A 344 -4.25 21.42 -20.63
C GLU A 344 -4.64 22.33 -19.45
N THR A 345 -3.72 22.69 -18.55
CA THR A 345 -4.02 23.48 -17.34
C THR A 345 -3.21 24.78 -17.21
N ILE A 346 -2.01 24.77 -16.64
CA ILE A 346 -1.20 25.98 -16.36
C ILE A 346 -0.91 26.73 -17.66
N GLY A 347 -0.51 26.02 -18.72
CA GLY A 347 -0.26 26.57 -20.05
C GLY A 347 -1.49 27.17 -20.72
N ALA A 348 -2.69 26.72 -20.33
CA ALA A 348 -3.98 27.26 -20.77
C ALA A 348 -4.53 28.36 -19.83
N GLY A 349 -3.81 28.73 -18.77
CA GLY A 349 -4.25 29.73 -17.79
C GLY A 349 -5.26 29.22 -16.78
N ILE A 350 -5.30 27.91 -16.50
CA ILE A 350 -6.27 27.27 -15.61
C ILE A 350 -5.60 26.91 -14.26
N PRO A 351 -6.04 27.49 -13.13
CA PRO A 351 -5.42 27.29 -11.81
C PRO A 351 -6.05 26.11 -11.04
N LYS A 352 -6.28 24.97 -11.69
CA LYS A 352 -6.93 23.79 -11.07
C LYS A 352 -6.39 22.48 -11.64
N ASN A 353 -6.40 21.42 -10.84
CA ASN A 353 -5.94 20.07 -11.21
C ASN A 353 -4.49 20.05 -11.71
N ASN A 354 -3.63 20.83 -11.06
CA ASN A 354 -2.28 21.12 -11.54
C ASN A 354 -1.20 20.13 -11.07
N GLY A 355 -1.55 18.98 -10.47
CA GLY A 355 -0.54 18.05 -9.92
C GLY A 355 0.49 17.58 -10.96
N ASP A 356 0.03 16.95 -12.02
CA ASP A 356 0.92 16.50 -13.12
C ASP A 356 1.50 17.67 -13.94
N ALA A 357 0.80 18.81 -14.01
CA ALA A 357 1.33 20.03 -14.60
C ALA A 357 2.51 20.61 -13.79
N LEU A 358 2.44 20.57 -12.46
CA LEU A 358 3.52 20.98 -11.56
C LEU A 358 4.73 20.04 -11.72
N HIS A 359 4.49 18.73 -11.84
CA HIS A 359 5.55 17.78 -12.14
C HIS A 359 6.29 18.17 -13.43
N TYR A 360 5.58 18.49 -14.52
CA TYR A 360 6.24 19.00 -15.73
C TYR A 360 7.13 20.22 -15.46
N THR A 361 6.68 21.16 -14.61
CA THR A 361 7.52 22.33 -14.27
C THR A 361 8.82 21.94 -13.55
N PHE A 362 8.80 20.89 -12.72
CA PHE A 362 10.02 20.36 -12.09
C PHE A 362 10.94 19.70 -13.12
N LEU A 363 10.39 19.00 -14.11
CA LEU A 363 11.19 18.44 -15.19
C LEU A 363 11.85 19.53 -16.06
N ARG A 364 11.25 20.72 -16.21
CA ARG A 364 11.91 21.87 -16.87
C ARG A 364 13.12 22.40 -16.10
N ILE A 365 13.06 22.41 -14.76
CA ILE A 365 14.22 22.77 -13.93
C ILE A 365 15.32 21.71 -14.14
N LYS A 366 14.95 20.42 -14.19
CA LYS A 366 15.89 19.34 -14.52
C LYS A 366 16.55 19.53 -15.88
N GLU A 367 15.82 19.95 -16.92
CA GLU A 367 16.43 20.24 -18.25
C GLU A 367 17.50 21.33 -18.19
N ARG A 368 17.38 22.30 -17.26
CA ARG A 368 18.35 23.39 -17.11
C ARG A 368 19.54 23.03 -16.23
N TYR A 369 19.32 22.31 -15.13
CA TYR A 369 20.34 22.13 -14.08
C TYR A 369 20.79 20.67 -13.90
N GLY A 370 20.13 19.71 -14.56
CA GLY A 370 20.33 18.28 -14.37
C GLY A 370 19.71 17.74 -13.08
N TRP A 371 19.77 16.42 -12.89
CA TRP A 371 19.18 15.74 -11.72
C TRP A 371 19.92 16.00 -10.41
N ASP A 372 21.19 16.40 -10.45
CA ASP A 372 22.02 16.57 -9.25
C ASP A 372 21.47 17.63 -8.29
N VAL A 373 20.79 18.67 -8.79
CA VAL A 373 20.15 19.65 -7.91
C VAL A 373 19.02 19.03 -7.09
N TYR A 374 18.28 18.09 -7.69
CA TYR A 374 17.23 17.36 -6.99
C TYR A 374 17.80 16.34 -6.02
N LYS A 375 18.82 15.57 -6.40
CA LYS A 375 19.47 14.62 -5.46
C LYS A 375 19.92 15.34 -4.19
N LYS A 376 20.57 16.50 -4.33
CA LYS A 376 20.99 17.32 -3.18
C LYS A 376 19.79 17.82 -2.37
N ALA A 377 18.78 18.37 -3.04
CA ALA A 377 17.58 18.89 -2.36
C ALA A 377 16.82 17.80 -1.60
N PHE A 378 16.56 16.65 -2.21
CA PHE A 378 15.88 15.52 -1.56
C PHE A 378 16.66 15.02 -0.35
N ARG A 379 17.98 14.82 -0.46
CA ARG A 379 18.81 14.36 0.65
C ARG A 379 18.79 15.32 1.83
N GLU A 380 18.82 16.63 1.57
CA GLU A 380 18.70 17.63 2.63
C GLU A 380 17.29 17.63 3.26
N LEU A 381 16.23 17.59 2.45
CA LEU A 381 14.84 17.55 2.92
C LEU A 381 14.57 16.32 3.78
N TYR A 382 15.09 15.15 3.39
CA TYR A 382 14.89 13.89 4.10
C TYR A 382 15.65 13.89 5.44
N ALA A 383 16.75 14.63 5.52
CA ALA A 383 17.53 14.79 6.75
C ALA A 383 16.92 15.80 7.76
N LEU A 384 15.89 16.57 7.42
CA LEU A 384 15.33 17.61 8.30
C LEU A 384 14.67 17.06 9.58
N GLY A 385 14.21 15.81 9.57
CA GLY A 385 13.34 15.30 10.63
C GLY A 385 12.11 16.19 10.82
N ASP A 386 11.71 16.45 12.07
CA ASP A 386 10.54 17.28 12.39
C ASP A 386 10.84 18.78 12.56
N SER A 387 12.12 19.16 12.55
CA SER A 387 12.56 20.54 12.77
C SER A 387 12.70 21.34 11.47
N GLY A 388 12.48 22.66 11.51
CA GLY A 388 12.71 23.57 10.38
C GLY A 388 11.59 23.56 9.33
N GLN A 389 10.47 22.91 9.64
CA GLN A 389 9.26 22.86 8.82
C GLN A 389 8.08 23.58 9.53
N GLU A 390 8.38 24.34 10.59
CA GLU A 390 7.41 25.18 11.29
C GLU A 390 6.98 26.34 10.37
N GLY A 391 5.66 26.60 10.30
CA GLY A 391 5.12 27.69 9.48
C GLY A 391 4.85 27.35 8.02
N LEU A 392 4.98 26.08 7.61
CA LEU A 392 4.47 25.60 6.32
C LEU A 392 2.94 25.43 6.37
N GLU A 393 2.22 26.55 6.29
CA GLU A 393 0.76 26.59 6.50
C GLU A 393 -0.03 26.15 5.26
N THR A 394 0.45 26.46 4.06
CA THR A 394 -0.23 26.17 2.80
C THR A 394 0.56 25.22 1.90
N SER A 395 -0.12 24.59 0.94
CA SER A 395 0.55 23.80 -0.11
C SER A 395 1.49 24.67 -0.97
N TYR A 396 1.21 25.97 -1.10
CA TYR A 396 2.07 26.91 -1.80
C TYR A 396 3.36 27.23 -1.02
N ASP A 397 3.27 27.40 0.31
CA ASP A 397 4.46 27.57 1.16
C ASP A 397 5.39 26.36 1.04
N LYS A 398 4.81 25.16 1.04
CA LYS A 398 5.52 23.90 0.85
C LYS A 398 6.17 23.79 -0.53
N PHE A 399 5.49 24.26 -1.58
CA PHE A 399 6.04 24.35 -2.94
C PHE A 399 7.27 25.26 -2.99
N LEU A 400 7.18 26.48 -2.44
CA LEU A 400 8.30 27.42 -2.39
C LEU A 400 9.42 26.89 -1.49
N PHE A 401 9.09 26.24 -0.38
CA PHE A 401 10.05 25.61 0.50
C PHE A 401 10.84 24.53 -0.23
N PHE A 402 10.17 23.60 -0.92
CA PHE A 402 10.84 22.60 -1.76
C PHE A 402 11.78 23.26 -2.78
N LEU A 403 11.30 24.25 -3.53
CA LEU A 403 12.12 24.95 -4.53
C LEU A 403 13.28 25.73 -3.91
N SER A 404 13.19 26.17 -2.66
CA SER A 404 14.32 26.84 -1.98
C SER A 404 15.53 25.90 -1.79
N TYR A 405 15.31 24.61 -1.53
CA TYR A 405 16.38 23.61 -1.47
C TYR A 405 16.96 23.32 -2.85
N VAL A 406 16.11 23.32 -3.88
CA VAL A 406 16.55 23.20 -5.28
C VAL A 406 17.38 24.42 -5.69
N SER A 407 16.96 25.64 -5.33
CA SER A 407 17.71 26.89 -5.53
C SER A 407 19.06 26.86 -4.83
N LYS A 408 19.10 26.42 -3.56
CA LYS A 408 20.36 26.24 -2.83
C LYS A 408 21.30 25.29 -3.56
N ALA A 409 20.78 24.17 -4.07
CA ALA A 409 21.58 23.20 -4.81
C ALA A 409 22.05 23.69 -6.20
N ALA A 410 21.23 24.52 -6.87
CA ALA A 410 21.54 25.13 -8.15
C ALA A 410 22.52 26.33 -8.04
N GLY A 411 22.58 26.97 -6.88
CA GLY A 411 23.38 28.18 -6.65
C GLY A 411 22.73 29.46 -7.18
N GLU A 412 21.48 29.39 -7.65
CA GLU A 412 20.66 30.54 -8.06
C GLU A 412 19.19 30.31 -7.72
N ASP A 413 18.38 31.36 -7.76
CA ASP A 413 16.93 31.24 -7.54
C ASP A 413 16.25 30.57 -8.75
N VAL A 414 15.94 29.28 -8.62
CA VAL A 414 15.27 28.54 -9.71
C VAL A 414 13.87 29.05 -9.96
N VAL A 415 13.19 29.62 -8.95
CA VAL A 415 11.84 30.17 -9.12
C VAL A 415 11.87 31.32 -10.11
N ALA A 416 12.74 32.31 -9.88
CA ALA A 416 12.93 33.43 -10.78
C ALA A 416 13.48 33.01 -12.16
N ALA A 417 14.28 31.94 -12.20
CA ALA A 417 14.95 31.51 -13.42
C ALA A 417 14.08 30.65 -14.35
N THR A 418 13.06 29.95 -13.84
CA THR A 418 12.28 28.96 -14.61
C THR A 418 10.77 29.16 -14.63
N TYR A 419 10.24 30.12 -13.88
CA TYR A 419 8.80 30.42 -13.88
C TYR A 419 8.57 31.88 -14.28
N THR A 420 7.54 32.11 -15.09
CA THR A 420 7.02 33.47 -15.31
C THR A 420 6.18 33.93 -14.13
N PRO A 421 6.03 35.25 -13.90
CA PRO A 421 5.12 35.76 -12.87
C PRO A 421 3.67 35.28 -13.04
N GLY A 422 3.21 35.11 -14.29
CA GLY A 422 1.88 34.59 -14.60
C GLY A 422 1.71 33.12 -14.23
N GLU A 423 2.70 32.28 -14.52
CA GLU A 423 2.69 30.87 -14.09
C GLU A 423 2.66 30.75 -12.56
N LEU A 424 3.47 31.54 -11.84
CA LEU A 424 3.50 31.50 -10.38
C LEU A 424 2.16 31.92 -9.76
N ALA A 425 1.50 32.94 -10.31
CA ALA A 425 0.18 33.36 -9.84
C ALA A 425 -0.87 32.24 -9.99
N LEU A 426 -0.85 31.50 -11.09
CA LEU A 426 -1.75 30.36 -11.32
C LEU A 426 -1.46 29.19 -10.38
N ILE A 427 -0.17 28.92 -10.12
CA ILE A 427 0.25 27.87 -9.19
C ILE A 427 -0.20 28.23 -7.77
N GLU A 428 0.02 29.48 -7.36
CA GLU A 428 -0.40 29.97 -6.05
C GLU A 428 -1.91 29.88 -5.88
N GLU A 429 -2.69 30.32 -6.86
CA GLU A 429 -4.16 30.20 -6.83
C GLU A 429 -4.60 28.72 -6.74
N SER A 430 -3.93 27.83 -7.46
CA SER A 430 -4.22 26.39 -7.45
C SER A 430 -3.87 25.70 -6.13
N LEU A 431 -2.89 26.21 -5.38
CA LEU A 431 -2.39 25.60 -4.14
C LEU A 431 -2.91 26.30 -2.86
N ARG A 432 -3.71 27.37 -3.01
CA ARG A 432 -4.45 28.03 -1.92
C ARG A 432 -5.77 27.34 -1.59
N ASN A 433 -6.33 26.58 -2.53
CA ASN A 433 -7.55 25.78 -2.37
C ASN A 433 -7.18 24.32 -2.07
#